data_AF-A0A7K2Y0T3-F1
#
_entry.id   AF-A0A7K2Y0T3-F1
#
_cell.length_a   1.000
_cell.length_b   1.000
_cell.length_c   1.000
_cell.angle_alpha   90.00
_cell.angle_beta   90.00
_cell.angle_gamma   90.00
#
_symmetry.space_group_name_H-M   'P 1'
#
loop_
_entity.id
_entity.type
_entity.pdbx_description
1 polymer ?
#
loop_
_entity_poly.entity_id
_entity_poly.type
_entity_poly.pdbx_seq_one_letter_code
_entity_poly.pdbx_strand_id
1 'polypeptide(L)'
;MGGTFESLKGGGAAIALDEIEISILRSLAVQMLELIGPGEPEPAEDADPLAALFAEGPSEPPSDPALARLFPDAYGAPDGAGDKGVDPDELVARSAEFRRFTENDLRARKREDALAVVRSLDGLTPAGDGAAVLELSGELPLRWLGALNDLRLTIAARLDITEDDESAVLFRLPDEDPRKPMVMAYLWLGGLQETLIETL
;
A
#
# COMPACT_ATOMS: atom_id res chain seq x y z
N MET A 1 17.01 12.45 11.93
CA MET A 1 15.63 12.98 11.97
C MET A 1 15.19 12.90 10.53
N GLY A 2 14.23 12.02 10.22
CA GLY A 2 13.94 11.68 8.83
C GLY A 2 13.39 12.86 8.05
N GLY A 3 13.50 12.80 6.72
CA GLY A 3 12.94 13.82 5.83
C GLY A 3 11.44 14.03 6.06
N THR A 4 10.98 15.27 5.92
CA THR A 4 9.55 15.62 5.88
C THR A 4 9.20 16.17 4.51
N PHE A 5 7.99 15.91 4.02
CA PHE A 5 7.54 16.52 2.78
C PHE A 5 7.28 18.02 2.95
N GLU A 6 7.69 18.82 1.96
CA GLU A 6 7.44 20.26 1.86
C GLU A 6 6.78 20.58 0.52
N SER A 7 5.84 21.54 0.49
CA SER A 7 5.16 21.92 -0.76
C SER A 7 6.11 22.60 -1.77
N LEU A 8 6.01 22.20 -3.03
CA LEU A 8 6.73 22.83 -4.14
C LEU A 8 6.01 24.07 -4.67
N LYS A 9 6.78 25.08 -5.11
CA LYS A 9 6.23 26.24 -5.83
C LYS A 9 5.70 25.78 -7.18
N GLY A 10 4.37 25.75 -7.33
CA GLY A 10 3.69 25.27 -8.54
C GLY A 10 2.87 23.99 -8.35
N GLY A 11 2.81 23.46 -7.12
CA GLY A 11 2.08 22.25 -6.76
C GLY A 11 2.98 21.02 -6.75
N GLY A 12 2.67 20.07 -5.88
CA GLY A 12 3.50 18.90 -5.59
C GLY A 12 4.27 19.01 -4.28
N ALA A 13 5.13 18.04 -4.04
CA ALA A 13 5.83 17.84 -2.77
C ALA A 13 7.31 17.52 -2.98
N ALA A 14 8.17 17.95 -2.06
CA ALA A 14 9.59 17.60 -2.06
C ALA A 14 10.00 17.03 -0.71
N ILE A 15 10.94 16.09 -0.71
CA ILE A 15 11.52 15.52 0.50
C ILE A 15 13.02 15.28 0.28
N ALA A 16 13.84 15.60 1.29
CA ALA A 16 15.24 15.20 1.32
C ALA A 16 15.36 13.83 1.99
N LEU A 17 15.96 12.86 1.30
CA LEU A 17 16.14 11.49 1.79
C LEU A 17 17.62 11.10 1.77
N ASP A 18 18.10 10.47 2.83
CA ASP A 18 19.42 9.85 2.85
C ASP A 18 19.44 8.46 2.17
N GLU A 19 20.64 7.89 1.97
CA GLU A 19 20.82 6.59 1.31
C GLU A 19 20.09 5.45 2.03
N ILE A 20 20.03 5.49 3.37
CA ILE A 20 19.39 4.46 4.19
C ILE A 20 17.88 4.56 4.00
N GLU A 21 17.31 5.76 4.09
CA GLU A 21 15.88 6.01 3.86
C GLU A 21 15.45 5.57 2.46
N ILE A 22 16.23 5.91 1.42
CA ILE A 22 15.99 5.48 0.04
C ILE A 22 16.01 3.95 -0.05
N SER A 23 17.00 3.29 0.54
CA SER A 23 17.13 1.84 0.53
C SER A 23 15.96 1.16 1.24
N ILE A 24 15.51 1.69 2.38
CA ILE A 24 14.38 1.14 3.14
C ILE A 24 13.08 1.27 2.35
N LEU A 25 12.74 2.48 1.85
CA LEU A 25 11.50 2.70 1.09
C LEU A 25 11.44 1.83 -0.16
N ARG A 26 12.55 1.75 -0.89
CA ARG A 26 12.71 0.90 -2.06
C ARG A 26 12.48 -0.56 -1.70
N SER A 27 13.14 -1.06 -0.67
CA SER A 27 13.02 -2.47 -0.24
C SER A 27 11.59 -2.80 0.15
N LEU A 28 10.92 -1.93 0.90
CA LEU A 28 9.52 -2.09 1.28
C LEU A 28 8.59 -2.09 0.06
N ALA A 29 8.79 -1.16 -0.88
CA ALA A 29 7.98 -1.10 -2.10
C ALA A 29 8.17 -2.34 -3.00
N VAL A 30 9.40 -2.86 -3.11
CA VAL A 30 9.69 -4.10 -3.85
C VAL A 30 9.04 -5.30 -3.16
N GLN A 31 9.17 -5.44 -1.84
CA GLN A 31 8.50 -6.50 -1.08
C GLN A 31 6.98 -6.44 -1.24
N MET A 32 6.39 -5.24 -1.30
CA MET A 32 4.96 -5.07 -1.58
C MET A 32 4.59 -5.53 -3.00
N LEU A 33 5.41 -5.23 -4.00
CA LEU A 33 5.21 -5.72 -5.37
C LEU A 33 5.29 -7.24 -5.47
N GLU A 34 6.21 -7.86 -4.72
CA GLU A 34 6.34 -9.32 -4.62
C GLU A 34 5.12 -9.93 -3.91
N LEU A 35 4.67 -9.33 -2.80
CA LEU A 35 3.49 -9.77 -2.06
C LEU A 35 2.23 -9.72 -2.92
N ILE A 36 2.03 -8.62 -3.65
CA ILE A 36 0.88 -8.46 -4.54
C ILE A 36 0.94 -9.44 -5.72
N GLY A 37 2.15 -9.93 -6.07
CA GLY A 37 2.35 -10.83 -7.20
C GLY A 37 2.18 -10.12 -8.54
N PRO A 38 2.54 -10.79 -9.66
CA PRO A 38 2.43 -10.20 -10.99
C PRO A 38 0.98 -9.76 -11.26
N GLY A 39 0.82 -8.62 -11.93
CA GLY A 39 -0.48 -8.23 -12.46
C GLY A 39 -0.91 -9.26 -13.51
N GLU A 40 -2.21 -9.29 -13.84
CA GLU A 40 -2.64 -10.07 -14.99
C GLU A 40 -1.86 -9.62 -16.23
N PRO A 41 -1.45 -10.57 -17.09
CA PRO A 41 -0.80 -10.21 -18.33
C PRO A 41 -1.74 -9.30 -19.12
N GLU A 42 -1.20 -8.24 -19.72
CA GLU A 42 -2.02 -7.40 -20.57
C GLU A 42 -2.65 -8.27 -21.67
N PRO A 43 -3.96 -8.12 -21.92
CA PRO A 43 -4.61 -8.83 -23.01
C PRO A 43 -3.89 -8.48 -24.32
N ALA A 44 -3.74 -9.48 -25.19
CA ALA A 44 -3.14 -9.24 -26.50
C ALA A 44 -3.87 -8.09 -27.23
N GLU A 45 -3.16 -7.31 -28.04
CA GLU A 45 -3.75 -6.15 -28.75
C GLU A 45 -4.99 -6.51 -29.59
N ASP A 46 -5.10 -7.77 -30.02
CA ASP A 46 -6.20 -8.32 -30.81
C ASP A 46 -7.28 -9.03 -29.98
N ALA A 47 -7.21 -9.00 -28.65
CA ALA A 47 -8.17 -9.66 -27.78
C ALA A 47 -9.55 -8.97 -27.84
N ASP A 48 -10.62 -9.76 -27.80
CA ASP A 48 -11.99 -9.25 -27.75
C ASP A 48 -12.21 -8.47 -26.43
N PRO A 49 -12.52 -7.16 -26.47
CA PRO A 49 -12.78 -6.36 -25.26
C PRO A 49 -13.92 -6.92 -24.41
N LEU A 50 -14.88 -7.63 -25.01
CA LEU A 50 -15.98 -8.25 -24.28
C LEU A 50 -15.52 -9.50 -23.52
N ALA A 51 -14.50 -10.22 -24.00
CA ALA A 51 -13.97 -11.39 -23.33
C ALA A 51 -13.31 -11.06 -21.99
N ALA A 52 -12.76 -9.85 -21.83
CA ALA A 52 -12.21 -9.37 -20.56
C ALA A 52 -13.27 -9.29 -19.44
N LEU A 53 -14.54 -8.99 -19.77
CA LEU A 53 -15.63 -8.98 -18.79
C LEU A 53 -16.00 -10.37 -18.26
N PHE A 54 -15.59 -11.43 -18.99
CA PHE A 54 -15.80 -12.82 -18.61
C PHE A 54 -14.54 -13.48 -18.06
N ALA A 55 -13.45 -12.72 -17.86
CA ALA A 55 -12.25 -13.23 -17.22
C ALA A 55 -12.57 -13.76 -15.82
N GLU A 56 -12.01 -14.91 -15.47
CA GLU A 56 -12.14 -15.49 -14.14
C GLU A 56 -11.25 -14.70 -13.16
N GLY A 57 -11.83 -13.68 -12.53
CA GLY A 57 -11.23 -13.01 -11.37
C GLY A 57 -11.33 -13.83 -10.08
N PRO A 58 -10.65 -13.42 -9.01
CA PRO A 58 -10.63 -14.15 -7.74
C PRO A 58 -12.03 -14.23 -7.11
N SER A 59 -12.45 -15.44 -6.73
CA SER A 59 -13.73 -15.69 -6.07
C SER A 59 -13.62 -15.76 -4.55
N GLU A 60 -12.45 -16.13 -4.03
CA GLU A 60 -12.17 -16.26 -2.60
C GLU A 60 -11.27 -15.12 -2.11
N PRO A 61 -11.40 -14.70 -0.84
CA PRO A 61 -10.52 -13.70 -0.26
C PRO A 61 -9.07 -14.23 -0.17
N PRO A 62 -8.05 -13.35 -0.21
CA PRO A 62 -6.67 -13.79 -0.03
C PRO A 62 -6.45 -14.46 1.32
N SER A 63 -5.73 -15.58 1.35
CA SER A 63 -5.41 -16.28 2.61
C SER A 63 -4.31 -15.59 3.43
N ASP A 64 -3.48 -14.77 2.79
CA ASP A 64 -2.47 -13.97 3.48
C ASP A 64 -3.13 -12.77 4.18
N PRO A 65 -2.95 -12.56 5.49
CA PRO A 65 -3.60 -11.48 6.23
C PRO A 65 -3.29 -10.07 5.71
N ALA A 66 -2.07 -9.84 5.18
CA ALA A 66 -1.71 -8.57 4.60
C ALA A 66 -2.43 -8.34 3.27
N LEU A 67 -2.53 -9.37 2.43
CA LEU A 67 -3.33 -9.28 1.20
C LEU A 67 -4.81 -9.11 1.51
N ALA A 68 -5.36 -9.83 2.49
CA ALA A 68 -6.75 -9.67 2.91
C ALA A 68 -7.05 -8.23 3.38
N ARG A 69 -6.07 -7.55 4.00
CA ARG A 69 -6.21 -6.15 4.41
C ARG A 69 -6.08 -5.17 3.25
N LEU A 70 -5.29 -5.49 2.22
CA LEU A 70 -5.17 -4.71 1.00
C LEU A 70 -6.38 -4.88 0.06
N PHE A 71 -6.99 -6.06 0.07
CA PHE A 71 -8.13 -6.46 -0.77
C PHE A 71 -9.30 -6.88 0.14
N PRO A 72 -9.91 -5.92 0.87
CA PRO A 72 -10.92 -6.22 1.87
C PRO A 72 -12.20 -6.77 1.24
N ASP A 73 -12.93 -7.55 2.02
CA ASP A 73 -14.27 -8.01 1.64
C ASP A 73 -15.26 -6.83 1.67
N ALA A 74 -16.03 -6.65 0.60
CA ALA A 74 -16.97 -5.55 0.46
C ALA A 74 -18.26 -5.71 1.25
N TYR A 75 -18.68 -6.95 1.55
CA TYR A 75 -19.93 -7.24 2.27
C TYR A 75 -19.71 -7.96 3.60
N GLY A 76 -18.49 -8.43 3.87
CA GLY A 76 -18.07 -8.86 5.20
C GLY A 76 -17.72 -7.68 6.11
N ALA A 77 -18.16 -7.71 7.37
CA ALA A 77 -17.62 -6.82 8.40
C ALA A 77 -16.37 -7.47 9.05
N PRO A 78 -15.40 -6.68 9.54
CA PRO A 78 -14.19 -7.20 10.21
C PRO A 78 -14.45 -8.13 11.40
N ASP A 79 -15.62 -7.97 12.06
CA ASP A 79 -16.09 -8.75 13.22
C ASP A 79 -17.07 -9.87 12.84
N GLY A 80 -17.24 -10.15 11.54
CA GLY A 80 -18.20 -11.14 11.03
C GLY A 80 -19.66 -10.69 11.11
N ALA A 81 -19.94 -9.45 11.55
CA ALA A 81 -21.28 -8.88 11.58
C ALA A 81 -21.59 -8.14 10.28
N GLY A 82 -21.57 -8.85 9.15
CA GLY A 82 -22.08 -8.35 7.86
C GLY A 82 -23.52 -7.86 7.96
N ASP A 83 -24.10 -7.41 6.84
CA ASP A 83 -25.46 -6.84 6.82
C ASP A 83 -26.48 -7.74 7.56
N LYS A 84 -26.90 -7.28 8.75
CA LYS A 84 -27.67 -8.08 9.72
C LYS A 84 -29.08 -8.29 9.18
N GLY A 85 -29.24 -9.32 8.37
CA GLY A 85 -30.51 -9.65 7.70
C GLY A 85 -30.37 -10.38 6.38
N VAL A 86 -29.14 -10.50 5.85
CA VAL A 86 -28.85 -11.26 4.63
C VAL A 86 -28.32 -12.65 5.01
N ASP A 87 -28.69 -13.66 4.23
CA ASP A 87 -28.20 -15.02 4.39
C ASP A 87 -26.66 -15.06 4.21
N PRO A 88 -25.89 -15.70 5.12
CA PRO A 88 -24.43 -15.75 5.01
C PRO A 88 -23.92 -16.29 3.67
N ASP A 89 -24.57 -17.30 3.10
CA ASP A 89 -24.19 -17.86 1.80
C ASP A 89 -24.41 -16.86 0.67
N GLU A 90 -25.45 -16.02 0.76
CA GLU A 90 -25.70 -14.93 -0.18
C GLU A 90 -24.64 -13.82 -0.05
N LEU A 91 -24.21 -13.48 1.17
CA LEU A 91 -23.12 -12.52 1.39
C LEU A 91 -21.81 -13.01 0.79
N VAL A 92 -21.48 -14.31 0.96
CA VAL A 92 -20.29 -14.91 0.35
C VAL A 92 -20.35 -14.83 -1.18
N ALA A 93 -21.50 -15.16 -1.78
CA ALA A 93 -21.68 -15.09 -3.23
C ALA A 93 -21.54 -13.66 -3.77
N ARG A 94 -22.15 -12.67 -3.11
CA ARG A 94 -22.03 -11.25 -3.48
C ARG A 94 -20.60 -10.74 -3.38
N SER A 95 -19.87 -11.17 -2.35
CA SER A 95 -18.47 -10.79 -2.15
C SER A 95 -17.55 -11.41 -3.19
N ALA A 96 -17.81 -12.66 -3.59
CA ALA A 96 -17.10 -13.32 -4.68
C ALA A 96 -17.34 -12.62 -6.02
N GLU A 97 -18.57 -12.22 -6.32
CA GLU A 97 -18.89 -11.46 -7.54
C GLU A 97 -18.22 -10.08 -7.53
N PHE A 98 -18.25 -9.38 -6.39
CA PHE A 98 -17.57 -8.09 -6.25
C PHE A 98 -16.06 -8.20 -6.46
N ARG A 99 -15.40 -9.19 -5.84
CA ARG A 99 -13.96 -9.43 -6.02
C ARG A 99 -13.62 -9.73 -7.48
N ARG A 100 -14.40 -10.60 -8.14
CA ARG A 100 -14.21 -10.93 -9.55
C ARG A 100 -14.15 -9.67 -10.44
N PHE A 101 -14.97 -8.66 -10.14
CA PHE A 101 -15.06 -7.46 -10.96
C PHE A 101 -14.14 -6.30 -10.53
N THR A 102 -13.58 -6.33 -9.32
CA THR A 102 -12.90 -5.15 -8.76
C THR A 102 -11.48 -5.41 -8.27
N GLU A 103 -11.16 -6.64 -7.86
CA GLU A 103 -9.89 -6.93 -7.20
C GLU A 103 -8.72 -6.79 -8.17
N ASN A 104 -8.89 -7.19 -9.43
CA ASN A 104 -7.84 -7.09 -10.45
C ASN A 104 -7.47 -5.62 -10.76
N ASP A 105 -8.46 -4.75 -10.91
CA ASP A 105 -8.23 -3.31 -11.11
C ASP A 105 -7.56 -2.68 -9.89
N LEU A 106 -8.03 -3.05 -8.69
CA LEU A 106 -7.41 -2.60 -7.44
C LEU A 106 -5.96 -3.09 -7.35
N ARG A 107 -5.70 -4.34 -7.71
CA ARG A 107 -4.36 -4.94 -7.73
C ARG A 107 -3.44 -4.22 -8.69
N ALA A 108 -3.91 -3.93 -9.91
CA ALA A 108 -3.17 -3.17 -10.91
C ALA A 108 -2.80 -1.77 -10.37
N ARG A 109 -3.78 -1.03 -9.83
CA ARG A 109 -3.55 0.30 -9.27
C ARG A 109 -2.53 0.30 -8.13
N LYS A 110 -2.65 -0.62 -7.16
CA LYS A 110 -1.69 -0.74 -6.04
C LYS A 110 -0.27 -1.05 -6.54
N ARG A 111 -0.14 -1.87 -7.59
CA ARG A 111 1.15 -2.16 -8.22
C ARG A 111 1.73 -0.94 -8.94
N GLU A 112 0.92 -0.19 -9.66
CA GLU A 112 1.36 1.06 -10.31
C GLU A 112 1.87 2.08 -9.29
N ASP A 113 1.16 2.23 -8.17
CA ASP A 113 1.53 3.12 -7.07
C ASP A 113 2.88 2.70 -6.47
N ALA A 114 3.07 1.41 -6.17
CA ALA A 114 4.33 0.88 -5.67
C ALA A 114 5.49 1.03 -6.69
N LEU A 115 5.23 0.77 -7.97
CA LEU A 115 6.22 0.98 -9.03
C LEU A 115 6.58 2.46 -9.20
N ALA A 116 5.64 3.38 -9.00
CA ALA A 116 5.93 4.81 -9.02
C ALA A 116 6.92 5.18 -7.90
N VAL A 117 6.74 4.65 -6.69
CA VAL A 117 7.72 4.81 -5.59
C VAL A 117 9.10 4.29 -5.99
N VAL A 118 9.19 3.05 -6.50
CA VAL A 118 10.47 2.46 -6.92
C VAL A 118 11.16 3.32 -7.99
N ARG A 119 10.43 3.71 -9.04
CA ARG A 119 10.97 4.56 -10.12
C ARG A 119 11.40 5.94 -9.63
N SER A 120 10.62 6.56 -8.74
CA SER A 120 10.99 7.84 -8.11
C SER A 120 12.32 7.71 -7.36
N LEU A 121 12.52 6.63 -6.62
CA LEU A 121 13.74 6.36 -5.85
C LEU A 121 14.93 5.93 -6.74
N ASP A 122 14.68 5.29 -7.89
CA ASP A 122 15.70 4.94 -8.90
C ASP A 122 16.31 6.16 -9.57
N GLY A 123 15.51 7.22 -9.75
CA GLY A 123 15.99 8.48 -10.29
C GLY A 123 16.90 9.27 -9.36
N LEU A 124 17.02 8.88 -8.09
CA LEU A 124 17.85 9.57 -7.11
C LEU A 124 19.28 9.05 -7.16
N THR A 125 20.22 9.95 -7.41
CA THR A 125 21.65 9.74 -7.13
C THR A 125 22.04 10.59 -5.93
N PRO A 126 22.25 9.99 -4.74
CA PRO A 126 22.81 10.70 -3.60
C PRO A 126 24.15 11.34 -3.99
N ALA A 127 24.28 12.65 -3.80
CA ALA A 127 25.52 13.35 -4.10
C ALA A 127 26.46 13.26 -2.87
N GLY A 128 27.32 12.25 -2.84
CA GLY A 128 28.26 12.02 -1.73
C GLY A 128 27.53 11.65 -0.43
N ASP A 129 28.03 12.13 0.71
CA ASP A 129 27.47 11.84 2.05
C ASP A 129 26.18 12.63 2.37
N GLY A 130 25.50 13.19 1.35
CA GLY A 130 24.36 14.09 1.49
C GLY A 130 23.02 13.47 1.11
N ALA A 131 21.93 14.06 1.61
CA ALA A 131 20.57 13.69 1.23
C ALA A 131 20.27 14.05 -0.24
N ALA A 132 19.55 13.19 -0.95
CA ALA A 132 18.99 13.46 -2.27
C ALA A 132 17.60 14.09 -2.13
N VAL A 133 17.32 15.14 -2.89
CA VAL A 133 15.98 15.76 -2.92
C VAL A 133 15.13 15.05 -3.95
N LEU A 134 14.05 14.43 -3.49
CA LEU A 134 13.00 13.87 -4.32
C LEU A 134 11.89 14.89 -4.50
N GLU A 135 11.58 15.23 -5.75
CA GLU A 135 10.46 16.09 -6.11
C GLU A 135 9.34 15.25 -6.75
N LEU A 136 8.13 15.36 -6.20
CA LEU A 136 6.91 14.72 -6.66
C LEU A 136 5.98 15.77 -7.27
N SER A 137 5.63 15.58 -8.53
CA SER A 137 4.73 16.48 -9.27
C SER A 137 3.67 15.70 -10.06
N GLY A 138 2.63 16.39 -10.53
CA GLY A 138 1.52 15.78 -11.25
C GLY A 138 0.77 14.76 -10.37
N GLU A 139 0.65 13.52 -10.85
CA GLU A 139 -0.03 12.44 -10.12
C GLU A 139 0.85 11.78 -9.05
N LEU A 140 2.18 11.99 -9.07
CA LEU A 140 3.12 11.29 -8.21
C LEU A 140 2.83 11.44 -6.70
N PRO A 141 2.44 12.61 -6.17
CA PRO A 141 2.07 12.73 -4.76
C PRO A 141 0.93 11.78 -4.37
N LEU A 142 -0.10 11.64 -5.21
CA LEU A 142 -1.23 10.74 -4.94
C LEU A 142 -0.85 9.26 -5.06
N ARG A 143 0.01 8.93 -6.03
CA ARG A 143 0.58 7.58 -6.19
C ARG A 143 1.43 7.18 -4.97
N TRP A 144 2.27 8.10 -4.50
CA TRP A 144 3.04 7.92 -3.27
C TRP A 144 2.15 7.78 -2.04
N LEU A 145 1.10 8.59 -1.92
CA LEU A 145 0.14 8.49 -0.82
C LEU A 145 -0.54 7.12 -0.78
N GLY A 146 -0.97 6.59 -1.95
CA GLY A 146 -1.53 5.24 -2.07
C GLY A 146 -0.54 4.17 -1.63
N ALA A 147 0.70 4.23 -2.12
CA ALA A 147 1.74 3.26 -1.77
C ALA A 147 2.13 3.31 -0.28
N LEU A 148 2.30 4.50 0.31
CA LEU A 148 2.60 4.66 1.74
C LEU A 148 1.50 4.06 2.62
N ASN A 149 0.24 4.30 2.26
CA ASN A 149 -0.90 3.71 2.94
C ASN A 149 -0.88 2.18 2.86
N ASP A 150 -0.65 1.61 1.67
CA ASP A 150 -0.63 0.16 1.48
C ASP A 150 0.53 -0.52 2.19
N LEU A 151 1.70 0.12 2.25
CA LEU A 151 2.83 -0.33 3.06
C LEU A 151 2.48 -0.34 4.55
N ARG A 152 1.81 0.71 5.04
CA ARG A 152 1.35 0.77 6.44
C ARG A 152 0.33 -0.32 6.75
N LEU A 153 -0.65 -0.55 5.88
CA LEU A 153 -1.65 -1.61 6.06
C LEU A 153 -0.99 -3.00 6.08
N THR A 154 -0.01 -3.23 5.21
CA THR A 154 0.75 -4.47 5.15
C THR A 154 1.53 -4.71 6.45
N ILE A 155 2.27 -3.70 6.91
CA ILE A 155 3.04 -3.80 8.16
C ILE A 155 2.11 -3.96 9.37
N ALA A 156 1.00 -3.23 9.42
CA ALA A 156 -0.01 -3.35 10.46
C ALA A 156 -0.56 -4.78 10.56
N ALA A 157 -0.92 -5.41 9.43
CA ALA A 157 -1.38 -6.79 9.41
C ALA A 157 -0.33 -7.79 9.91
N ARG A 158 0.96 -7.57 9.61
CA ARG A 158 2.06 -8.42 10.11
C ARG A 158 2.37 -8.21 11.58
N LEU A 159 2.09 -7.02 12.10
CA LEU A 159 2.20 -6.68 13.53
C LEU A 159 0.95 -7.05 14.33
N ASP A 160 -0.07 -7.61 13.67
CA ASP A 160 -1.38 -7.93 14.26
C ASP A 160 -2.06 -6.71 14.89
N ILE A 161 -1.95 -5.55 14.22
CA ILE A 161 -2.62 -4.30 14.62
C ILE A 161 -4.01 -4.30 14.00
N THR A 162 -5.02 -4.47 14.82
CA THR A 162 -6.42 -4.48 14.41
C THR A 162 -7.12 -3.16 14.71
N GLU A 163 -6.76 -2.51 15.81
CA GLU A 163 -7.34 -1.23 16.27
C GLU A 163 -6.25 -0.16 16.54
N ASP A 164 -6.62 1.11 16.42
CA ASP A 164 -5.69 2.23 16.64
C ASP A 164 -5.13 2.27 18.07
N ASP A 165 -5.91 1.83 19.06
CA ASP A 165 -5.49 1.77 20.47
C ASP A 165 -4.40 0.70 20.73
N GLU A 166 -4.32 -0.34 19.90
CA GLU A 166 -3.27 -1.39 19.99
C GLU A 166 -1.91 -0.84 19.55
N SER A 167 -1.89 0.17 18.67
CA SER A 167 -0.65 0.86 18.28
C SER A 167 0.03 1.51 19.48
N ALA A 168 -0.74 1.99 20.47
CA ALA A 168 -0.25 2.62 21.69
C ALA A 168 0.66 1.70 22.52
N VAL A 169 0.40 0.38 22.48
CA VAL A 169 1.19 -0.65 23.17
C VAL A 169 2.52 -0.90 22.45
N LEU A 170 2.52 -0.81 21.12
CA LEU A 170 3.72 -1.03 20.31
C LEU A 170 4.82 0.02 20.57
N PHE A 171 4.45 1.24 20.95
CA PHE A 171 5.42 2.26 21.38
C PHE A 171 6.17 1.92 22.66
N ARG A 172 5.65 0.98 23.46
CA ARG A 172 6.23 0.58 24.75
C ARG A 172 6.99 -0.75 24.68
N LEU A 173 7.14 -1.32 23.48
CA LEU A 173 7.93 -2.54 23.33
C LEU A 173 9.38 -2.29 23.78
N PRO A 174 10.00 -3.24 24.51
CA PRO A 174 11.42 -3.20 24.81
C PRO A 174 12.25 -3.04 23.54
N ASP A 175 13.41 -2.40 23.64
CA ASP A 175 14.28 -2.18 22.47
C ASP A 175 14.82 -3.48 21.86
N GLU A 176 14.89 -4.54 22.66
CA GLU A 176 15.27 -5.89 22.24
C GLU A 176 14.11 -6.69 21.61
N ASP A 177 12.89 -6.14 21.53
CA ASP A 177 11.76 -6.85 20.90
C ASP A 177 12.02 -7.01 19.39
N PRO A 178 11.93 -8.23 18.83
CA PRO A 178 12.21 -8.47 17.42
C PRO A 178 11.28 -7.72 16.46
N ARG A 179 10.12 -7.25 16.93
CA ARG A 179 9.16 -6.45 16.13
C ARG A 179 9.53 -4.98 16.06
N LYS A 180 10.45 -4.50 16.91
CA LYS A 180 10.82 -3.08 17.01
C LYS A 180 11.17 -2.43 15.66
N PRO A 181 11.94 -3.07 14.75
CA PRO A 181 12.24 -2.47 13.45
C PRO A 181 10.99 -2.25 12.59
N MET A 182 10.05 -3.21 12.58
CA MET A 182 8.80 -3.08 11.83
C MET A 182 7.89 -2.01 12.43
N VAL A 183 7.85 -1.89 13.76
CA VAL A 183 7.13 -0.79 14.43
C VAL A 183 7.73 0.56 14.06
N MET A 184 9.05 0.69 14.06
CA MET A 184 9.72 1.93 13.66
C MET A 184 9.40 2.30 12.21
N ALA A 185 9.42 1.32 11.29
CA ALA A 185 9.03 1.53 9.91
C ALA A 185 7.56 1.97 9.79
N TYR A 186 6.63 1.32 10.50
CA TYR A 186 5.21 1.69 10.52
C TYR A 186 4.99 3.15 10.93
N LEU A 187 5.66 3.60 11.98
CA LEU A 187 5.55 4.97 12.49
C LEU A 187 6.18 5.99 11.55
N TRP A 188 7.35 5.68 11.02
CA TRP A 188 8.04 6.54 10.08
C TRP A 188 7.23 6.75 8.80
N LEU A 189 6.67 5.67 8.22
CA LEU A 189 5.76 5.76 7.08
C LEU A 189 4.50 6.57 7.41
N GLY A 190 4.01 6.47 8.64
CA GLY A 190 2.90 7.32 9.14
C GLY A 190 3.24 8.81 9.08
N GLY A 191 4.41 9.20 9.58
CA GLY A 191 4.87 10.59 9.52
C GLY A 191 5.14 11.07 8.09
N LEU A 192 5.68 10.22 7.21
CA LEU A 192 5.82 10.53 5.79
C LEU A 192 4.47 10.76 5.12
N GLN A 193 3.48 9.90 5.41
CA GLN A 193 2.13 10.04 4.88
C GLN A 193 1.46 11.33 5.38
N GLU A 194 1.56 11.63 6.68
CA GLU A 194 1.01 12.84 7.28
C GLU A 194 1.59 14.10 6.62
N THR A 195 2.92 14.20 6.58
CA THR A 195 3.58 15.37 5.97
C THR A 195 3.29 15.48 4.48
N LEU A 196 3.16 14.37 3.74
CA LEU A 196 2.75 14.41 2.33
C LEU A 196 1.33 14.96 2.16
N ILE A 197 0.38 14.55 3.00
CA ILE A 197 -1.00 15.07 2.98
C ILE A 197 -1.02 16.58 3.23
N GLU A 198 -0.20 17.07 4.16
CA GLU A 198 -0.10 18.50 4.47
C GLU A 198 0.39 19.35 3.28
N THR A 199 1.06 18.73 2.29
CA THR A 199 1.54 19.44 1.09
C THR A 199 0.51 19.59 -0.03
N LEU A 200 -0.60 18.84 0.02
CA LEU A 200 -1.64 18.75 -1.02
C LEU A 200 -2.74 19.81 -0.85
#